data_AF-A0A101CCE0-F1
#
_entry.id   AF-A0A101CCE0-F1
#
_cell.length_a   1.000
_cell.length_b   1.000
_cell.length_c   1.000
_cell.angle_alpha   90.00
_cell.angle_beta   90.00
_cell.angle_gamma   90.00
#
_symmetry.space_group_name_H-M   'P 1'
#
loop_
_entity.id
_entity.type
_entity.pdbx_description
1 polymer ?
#
loop_
_entity_poly.entity_id
_entity_poly.type
_entity_poly.pdbx_seq_one_letter_code
_entity_poly.pdbx_strand_id
1 'polypeptide(L)'
;MAQQHLDPPTDPTAAPTSGDALAGYLRAQATEFLRSLRQHRENGTAGGPPAQGGSPARAKSRAGEDSRAGDGGTEDAADAALALRRSARRISGTLHTFRPLLDADWSEAMRPELAWLSGTLAREHAYAARLERLLLALHRLSGSSVFPAQSSSAGETAGAGPHPQTAIPERGNLTVGAAKAGALLERQLTLARTRAHSAALQALGSSRFHAVADSVAVLASEVPLTPAAADADLRPLAAAAEERLCDAVTALPLVTAGHPYNAEALVHGLSPDPSPHPQDGPWHQVRLLLRLHRYAREVLHGAETAVDVRLLAAGEALNRHRDAAEAAAAAAAAARTPRIAPATAYALGVLHADQRHEVEAARFAFQQAWQKQTVVTP
;
A
#
# COMPACT_ATOMS: atom_id res chain seq x y z
N MET A 1 27.04 -22.19 -18.64
CA MET A 1 27.86 -21.14 -18.02
C MET A 1 27.12 -20.67 -16.77
N ALA A 2 27.48 -21.24 -15.63
CA ALA A 2 26.83 -21.04 -14.34
C ALA A 2 27.29 -19.70 -13.73
N GLN A 3 26.35 -18.80 -13.47
CA GLN A 3 26.59 -17.68 -12.57
C GLN A 3 26.41 -18.20 -11.14
N GLN A 4 27.53 -18.47 -10.49
CA GLN A 4 27.61 -18.71 -9.06
C GLN A 4 27.20 -17.42 -8.35
N HIS A 5 25.98 -17.39 -7.82
CA HIS A 5 25.65 -16.45 -6.76
C HIS A 5 26.37 -16.94 -5.50
N LEU A 6 27.50 -16.30 -5.17
CA LEU A 6 28.09 -16.41 -3.85
C LEU A 6 27.08 -15.80 -2.86
N ASP A 7 26.52 -16.63 -1.99
CA ASP A 7 26.06 -16.13 -0.69
C ASP A 7 27.27 -15.49 0.00
N PRO A 8 27.12 -14.30 0.62
CA PRO A 8 28.13 -13.87 1.58
C PRO A 8 28.16 -14.90 2.71
N PRO A 9 29.34 -15.39 3.12
CA PRO A 9 29.43 -16.31 4.24
C PRO A 9 28.83 -15.60 5.45
N THR A 10 27.86 -16.25 6.11
CA THR A 10 27.52 -15.91 7.49
C THR A 10 28.76 -16.21 8.32
N ASP A 11 29.65 -15.23 8.42
CA ASP A 11 30.88 -15.32 9.19
C ASP A 11 30.47 -15.37 10.68
N PRO A 12 30.67 -16.50 11.38
CA PRO A 12 30.33 -16.62 12.80
C PRO A 12 31.20 -15.73 13.70
N THR A 13 32.16 -15.00 13.11
CA THR A 13 33.06 -14.01 13.68
C THR A 13 32.59 -12.56 13.50
N ALA A 14 31.48 -12.30 12.80
CA ALA A 14 30.89 -10.97 12.76
C ALA A 14 30.51 -10.55 14.18
N ALA A 15 31.10 -9.44 14.66
CA ALA A 15 30.86 -8.90 15.99
C ALA A 15 29.35 -8.82 16.28
N PRO A 16 28.91 -9.16 17.50
CA PRO A 16 27.49 -9.08 17.85
C PRO A 16 26.97 -7.67 17.56
N THR A 17 25.86 -7.59 16.81
CA THR A 17 25.16 -6.32 16.63
C THR A 17 24.54 -5.97 17.98
N SER A 18 25.14 -4.99 18.66
CA SER A 18 24.78 -4.59 20.03
C SER A 18 23.64 -3.56 20.04
N GLY A 19 23.17 -3.20 21.24
CA GLY A 19 22.22 -2.11 21.43
C GLY A 19 22.64 -0.78 20.80
N ASP A 20 23.94 -0.54 20.60
CA ASP A 20 24.44 0.66 19.91
C ASP A 20 24.03 0.71 18.44
N ALA A 21 23.97 -0.45 17.76
CA ALA A 21 23.48 -0.52 16.38
C ALA A 21 21.99 -0.17 16.30
N LEU A 22 21.20 -0.67 17.26
CA LEU A 22 19.78 -0.33 17.40
C LEU A 22 19.59 1.17 17.66
N ALA A 23 20.36 1.74 18.59
CA ALA A 23 20.30 3.17 18.90
C ALA A 23 20.76 4.05 17.72
N GLY A 24 21.82 3.63 17.00
CA GLY A 24 22.27 4.28 15.77
C GLY A 24 21.17 4.29 14.70
N TYR A 25 20.52 3.15 14.47
CA TYR A 25 19.42 3.06 13.50
C TYR A 25 18.22 3.94 13.88
N LEU A 26 17.78 3.90 15.15
CA LEU A 26 16.67 4.72 15.64
C LEU A 26 16.95 6.22 15.50
N ARG A 27 18.17 6.68 15.86
CA ARG A 27 18.59 8.07 15.68
C ARG A 27 18.62 8.49 14.21
N ALA A 28 19.10 7.62 13.32
CA ALA A 28 19.09 7.88 11.88
C ALA A 28 17.66 8.04 11.33
N GLN A 29 16.74 7.14 11.71
CA GLN A 29 15.34 7.22 11.29
C GLN A 29 14.60 8.44 11.89
N ALA A 30 14.90 8.79 13.14
CA ALA A 30 14.37 10.00 13.78
C ALA A 30 14.86 11.27 13.07
N THR A 31 16.14 11.31 12.68
CA THR A 31 16.71 12.42 11.91
C THR A 31 16.04 12.55 10.53
N GLU A 32 15.80 11.42 9.85
CA GLU A 32 15.07 11.40 8.58
C GLU A 32 13.62 11.89 8.73
N PHE A 33 12.96 11.49 9.82
CA PHE A 33 11.63 11.97 10.17
C PHE A 33 11.60 13.50 10.32
N LEU A 34 12.55 14.07 11.08
CA LEU A 34 12.62 15.52 11.27
C LEU A 34 13.00 16.28 9.99
N ARG A 35 13.89 15.71 9.17
CA ARG A 35 14.26 16.27 7.87
C ARG A 35 13.06 16.34 6.93
N SER A 36 12.38 15.21 6.75
CA SER A 36 11.18 15.14 5.90
C SER A 36 10.04 16.02 6.42
N LEU A 37 9.88 16.14 7.75
CA LEU A 37 8.92 17.08 8.33
C LEU A 37 9.26 18.54 8.01
N ARG A 38 10.54 18.92 8.05
CA ARG A 38 10.98 20.27 7.71
C ARG A 38 10.69 20.58 6.23
N GLN A 39 11.08 19.68 5.33
CA GLN A 39 10.79 19.79 3.89
C GLN A 39 9.30 19.89 3.61
N HIS A 40 8.48 19.09 4.30
CA HIS A 40 7.03 19.14 4.15
C HIS A 40 6.44 20.49 4.60
N ARG A 41 6.99 21.12 5.64
CA ARG A 41 6.57 22.47 6.08
C ARG A 41 6.99 23.55 5.08
N GLU A 42 8.24 23.50 4.61
CA GLU A 42 8.78 24.46 3.62
C GLU A 42 7.94 24.43 2.34
N ASN A 43 7.65 23.23 1.82
CA ASN A 43 6.87 23.04 0.60
C ASN A 43 5.37 23.33 0.81
N GLY A 44 4.83 23.05 2.01
CA GLY A 44 3.45 23.38 2.37
C GLY A 44 3.19 24.88 2.49
N THR A 45 4.18 25.67 2.91
CA THR A 45 4.07 27.14 2.97
C THR A 45 4.21 27.84 1.61
N ALA A 46 4.87 27.21 0.64
CA ALA A 46 5.05 27.76 -0.70
C ALA A 46 3.78 27.68 -1.59
N GLY A 47 2.79 26.84 -1.22
CA GLY A 47 1.54 26.65 -1.95
C GLY A 47 0.33 27.43 -1.43
N GLY A 48 0.48 28.29 -0.41
CA GLY A 48 -0.61 29.13 0.11
C GLY A 48 -0.94 30.29 -0.84
N PRO A 49 -2.20 30.75 -0.93
CA PRO A 49 -2.56 31.89 -1.77
C PRO A 49 -1.71 33.11 -1.36
N PRO A 50 -1.19 33.91 -2.31
CA PRO A 50 -0.36 35.06 -1.97
C PRO A 50 -1.17 35.99 -1.07
N ALA A 51 -0.60 36.29 0.10
CA ALA A 51 -1.14 37.27 1.03
C ALA A 51 -1.38 38.58 0.26
N GLN A 52 -2.64 39.00 0.25
CA GLN A 52 -3.09 40.19 -0.44
C GLN A 52 -2.54 41.41 0.32
N GLY A 53 -1.46 42.00 -0.19
CA GLY A 53 -0.87 43.19 0.43
C GLY A 53 0.43 43.66 -0.21
N GLY A 54 0.33 44.37 -1.34
CA GLY A 54 1.45 45.13 -1.92
C GLY A 54 1.27 45.42 -3.41
N SER A 55 1.00 46.68 -3.76
CA SER A 55 0.78 47.18 -5.13
C SER A 55 1.88 46.78 -6.14
N PRO A 56 1.55 46.45 -7.41
CA PRO A 56 2.54 46.09 -8.41
C PRO A 56 3.08 47.34 -9.11
N ALA A 57 4.33 47.71 -8.84
CA ALA A 57 5.09 48.62 -9.69
C ALA A 57 5.81 47.83 -10.79
N ARG A 58 5.18 47.80 -11.96
CA ARG A 58 5.74 47.68 -13.32
C ARG A 58 7.19 47.17 -13.46
N ALA A 59 7.35 45.89 -13.79
CA ALA A 59 8.54 45.38 -14.48
C ALA A 59 8.14 44.43 -15.63
N LYS A 60 8.73 44.69 -16.79
CA LYS A 60 8.43 44.06 -18.09
C LYS A 60 8.72 42.56 -18.10
N SER A 61 7.84 41.86 -18.81
CA SER A 61 7.93 40.50 -19.33
C SER A 61 9.33 40.02 -19.76
N ARG A 62 9.77 38.91 -19.18
CA ARG A 62 10.42 37.82 -19.93
C ARG A 62 9.48 36.63 -19.90
N ALA A 63 8.89 36.33 -21.04
CA ALA A 63 8.05 35.16 -21.26
C ALA A 63 8.94 34.02 -21.75
N GLY A 64 8.78 32.85 -21.13
CA GLY A 64 9.32 31.57 -21.58
C GLY A 64 10.29 30.96 -20.60
N GLU A 65 9.76 30.06 -19.74
CA GLU A 65 10.41 29.05 -18.87
C GLU A 65 10.01 29.17 -17.39
N ASP A 66 8.73 28.99 -17.03
CA ASP A 66 8.35 28.86 -15.60
C ASP A 66 7.15 27.92 -15.33
N SER A 67 6.67 27.17 -16.33
CA SER A 67 5.59 26.19 -16.10
C SER A 67 6.06 24.86 -15.47
N ARG A 68 7.36 24.72 -15.16
CA ARG A 68 7.93 23.55 -14.44
C ARG A 68 8.10 23.78 -12.94
N ALA A 69 8.08 25.03 -12.46
CA ALA A 69 8.30 25.34 -11.05
C ALA A 69 7.08 25.03 -10.16
N GLY A 70 5.87 25.04 -10.72
CA GLY A 70 4.63 24.76 -9.98
C GLY A 70 4.34 23.26 -9.76
N ASP A 71 4.84 22.39 -10.64
CA ASP A 71 4.64 20.93 -10.56
C ASP A 71 5.62 20.29 -9.55
N GLY A 72 6.89 20.71 -9.63
CA GLY A 72 7.96 20.22 -8.74
C GLY A 72 7.67 20.46 -7.25
N GLY A 73 7.10 21.61 -6.89
CA GLY A 73 6.76 21.88 -5.48
C GLY A 73 5.70 20.93 -4.89
N THR A 74 4.80 20.41 -5.72
CA THR A 74 3.77 19.46 -5.28
C THR A 74 4.29 18.04 -5.22
N GLU A 75 5.14 17.64 -6.17
CA GLU A 75 5.85 16.36 -6.16
C GLU A 75 6.81 16.28 -4.97
N ASP A 76 7.58 17.34 -4.72
CA ASP A 76 8.51 17.43 -3.59
C ASP A 76 7.77 17.34 -2.24
N ALA A 77 6.58 17.96 -2.12
CA ALA A 77 5.76 17.87 -0.92
C ALA A 77 5.20 16.45 -0.70
N ALA A 78 4.81 15.76 -1.77
CA ALA A 78 4.35 14.37 -1.73
C ALA A 78 5.49 13.42 -1.37
N ASP A 79 6.68 13.63 -1.92
CA ASP A 79 7.88 12.86 -1.60
C ASP A 79 8.32 13.05 -0.14
N ALA A 80 8.26 14.28 0.37
CA ALA A 80 8.50 14.56 1.79
C ALA A 80 7.48 13.84 2.68
N ALA A 81 6.19 13.82 2.32
CA ALA A 81 5.17 13.08 3.06
C ALA A 81 5.39 11.55 3.00
N LEU A 82 5.87 11.02 1.87
CA LEU A 82 6.23 9.61 1.73
C LEU A 82 7.47 9.26 2.58
N ALA A 83 8.49 10.12 2.60
CA ALA A 83 9.68 9.97 3.43
C ALA A 83 9.30 9.97 4.93
N LEU A 84 8.46 10.93 5.36
CA LEU A 84 7.93 11.04 6.72
C LEU A 84 7.17 9.76 7.15
N ARG A 85 6.35 9.20 6.25
CA ARG A 85 5.64 7.95 6.50
C ARG A 85 6.57 6.75 6.58
N ARG A 86 7.62 6.72 5.74
CA ARG A 86 8.60 5.63 5.70
C ARG A 86 9.41 5.59 6.99
N SER A 87 9.90 6.73 7.47
CA SER A 87 10.63 6.83 8.73
C SER A 87 9.74 6.49 9.93
N ALA A 88 8.51 7.03 10.02
CA ALA A 88 7.57 6.71 11.09
C ALA A 88 7.26 5.20 11.20
N ARG A 89 7.10 4.52 10.06
CA ARG A 89 6.87 3.06 10.02
C ARG A 89 8.09 2.25 10.43
N ARG A 90 9.29 2.70 10.04
CA ARG A 90 10.56 2.08 10.45
C ARG A 90 10.74 2.19 11.95
N ILE A 91 10.60 3.39 12.52
CA ILE A 91 10.63 3.60 13.97
C ILE A 91 9.61 2.68 14.65
N SER A 92 8.33 2.75 14.28
CA SER A 92 7.26 1.93 14.87
C SER A 92 7.53 0.42 14.77
N GLY A 93 8.09 -0.05 13.65
CA GLY A 93 8.45 -1.45 13.44
C GLY A 93 9.66 -1.89 14.26
N THR A 94 10.68 -1.05 14.38
CA THR A 94 11.83 -1.27 15.26
C THR A 94 11.40 -1.32 16.72
N LEU A 95 10.52 -0.41 17.16
CA LEU A 95 9.92 -0.44 18.51
C LEU A 95 9.15 -1.73 18.77
N HIS A 96 8.52 -2.30 17.75
CA HIS A 96 7.78 -3.56 17.89
C HIS A 96 8.73 -4.77 18.00
N THR A 97 9.72 -4.89 17.10
CA THR A 97 10.61 -6.07 17.07
C THR A 97 11.57 -6.09 18.25
N PHE A 98 12.14 -4.94 18.61
CA PHE A 98 13.17 -4.82 19.65
C PHE A 98 12.63 -4.27 20.98
N ARG A 99 11.30 -4.38 21.20
CA ARG A 99 10.63 -3.95 22.44
C ARG A 99 11.34 -4.39 23.73
N PRO A 100 11.87 -5.63 23.86
CA PRO A 100 12.52 -6.06 25.10
C PRO A 100 13.79 -5.28 25.48
N LEU A 101 14.39 -4.55 24.54
CA LEU A 101 15.63 -3.79 24.75
C LEU A 101 15.39 -2.30 24.98
N LEU A 102 14.14 -1.85 24.84
CA LEU A 102 13.73 -0.46 24.93
C LEU A 102 12.84 -0.26 26.16
N ASP A 103 12.73 0.98 26.64
CA ASP A 103 11.76 1.32 27.68
C ASP A 103 10.33 0.90 27.28
N ALA A 104 9.70 0.09 28.13
CA ALA A 104 8.44 -0.55 27.82
C ALA A 104 7.27 0.44 27.78
N ASP A 105 7.25 1.39 28.71
CA ASP A 105 6.16 2.37 28.82
C ASP A 105 6.22 3.38 27.67
N TRP A 106 7.41 3.88 27.36
CA TRP A 106 7.64 4.76 26.23
C TRP A 106 7.33 4.07 24.89
N SER A 107 7.78 2.84 24.68
CA SER A 107 7.51 2.12 23.43
C SER A 107 6.02 1.82 23.22
N GLU A 108 5.29 1.44 24.27
CA GLU A 108 3.84 1.21 24.20
C GLU A 108 3.04 2.50 24.00
N ALA A 109 3.49 3.62 24.57
CA ALA A 109 2.87 4.92 24.31
C ALA A 109 3.13 5.43 22.88
N MET A 110 4.34 5.25 22.35
CA MET A 110 4.76 5.80 21.06
C MET A 110 4.22 5.05 19.84
N ARG A 111 4.10 3.72 19.92
CA ARG A 111 3.65 2.87 18.81
C ARG A 111 2.27 3.23 18.22
N PRO A 112 1.19 3.40 19.02
CA PRO A 112 -0.13 3.78 18.48
C PRO A 112 -0.11 5.17 17.85
N GLU A 113 0.70 6.09 18.36
CA GLU A 113 0.83 7.44 17.83
C GLU A 113 1.52 7.47 16.45
N LEU A 114 2.62 6.74 16.29
CA LEU A 114 3.27 6.57 14.98
C LEU A 114 2.37 5.83 13.98
N ALA A 115 1.58 4.86 14.43
CA ALA A 115 0.60 4.17 13.61
C ALA A 115 -0.52 5.12 13.15
N TRP A 116 -1.05 5.94 14.06
CA TRP A 116 -2.05 6.98 13.76
C TRP A 116 -1.53 7.98 12.73
N LEU A 117 -0.32 8.51 12.93
CA LEU A 117 0.29 9.49 12.03
C LEU A 117 0.53 8.88 10.63
N SER A 118 1.20 7.74 10.57
CA SER A 118 1.56 7.09 9.30
C SER A 118 0.35 6.54 8.53
N GLY A 119 -0.75 6.25 9.23
CA GLY A 119 -2.05 5.92 8.66
C GLY A 119 -2.79 7.15 8.14
N THR A 120 -2.81 8.24 8.89
CA THR A 120 -3.46 9.49 8.49
C THR A 120 -2.86 10.06 7.22
N LEU A 121 -1.53 10.15 7.14
CA LEU A 121 -0.81 10.62 5.95
C LEU A 121 -0.92 9.68 4.74
N ALA A 122 -1.25 8.40 4.95
CA ALA A 122 -1.37 7.44 3.86
C ALA A 122 -2.69 7.54 3.08
N ARG A 123 -3.75 8.04 3.72
CA ARG A 123 -5.12 7.95 3.19
C ARG A 123 -5.29 8.68 1.86
N GLU A 124 -4.76 9.89 1.76
CA GLU A 124 -4.85 10.71 0.54
C GLU A 124 -4.29 9.99 -0.68
N HIS A 125 -3.02 9.57 -0.58
CA HIS A 125 -2.32 8.82 -1.63
C HIS A 125 -3.01 7.48 -1.93
N ALA A 126 -3.54 6.79 -0.91
CA ALA A 126 -4.28 5.55 -1.10
C ALA A 126 -5.59 5.75 -1.89
N TYR A 127 -6.31 6.86 -1.69
CA TYR A 127 -7.50 7.16 -2.50
C TYR A 127 -7.13 7.53 -3.94
N ALA A 128 -6.03 8.27 -4.14
CA ALA A 128 -5.53 8.61 -5.48
C ALA A 128 -5.14 7.36 -6.29
N ALA A 129 -4.27 6.51 -5.74
CA ALA A 129 -3.84 5.27 -6.39
C ALA A 129 -5.01 4.30 -6.64
N ARG A 130 -5.99 4.26 -5.72
CA ARG A 130 -7.19 3.44 -5.90
C ARG A 130 -8.07 3.94 -7.04
N LEU A 131 -8.24 5.26 -7.18
CA LEU A 131 -9.01 5.84 -8.27
C LEU A 131 -8.35 5.52 -9.61
N GLU A 132 -7.04 5.77 -9.73
CA GLU A 132 -6.27 5.48 -10.94
C GLU A 132 -6.40 3.99 -11.33
N ARG A 133 -6.18 3.08 -10.37
CA ARG A 133 -6.32 1.63 -10.58
C ARG A 133 -7.69 1.25 -11.13
N LEU A 134 -8.77 1.76 -10.53
CA LEU A 134 -10.13 1.42 -10.92
C LEU A 134 -10.50 2.00 -12.29
N LEU A 135 -10.05 3.22 -12.61
CA LEU A 135 -10.25 3.80 -13.92
C LEU A 135 -9.49 3.01 -14.99
N LEU A 136 -8.22 2.67 -14.77
CA LEU A 136 -7.44 1.86 -15.71
C LEU A 136 -8.11 0.49 -15.95
N ALA A 137 -8.60 -0.17 -14.90
CA ALA A 137 -9.33 -1.43 -15.02
C ALA A 137 -10.64 -1.25 -15.82
N LEU A 138 -11.41 -0.19 -15.59
CA LEU A 138 -12.61 0.10 -16.37
C LEU A 138 -12.31 0.34 -17.86
N HIS A 139 -11.23 1.05 -18.19
CA HIS A 139 -10.82 1.26 -19.58
C HIS A 139 -10.42 -0.07 -20.24
N ARG A 140 -9.64 -0.90 -19.55
CA ARG A 140 -9.25 -2.25 -20.00
C ARG A 140 -10.48 -3.13 -20.27
N LEU A 141 -11.42 -3.17 -19.32
CA LEU A 141 -12.63 -3.99 -19.43
C LEU A 141 -13.59 -3.49 -20.52
N SER A 142 -13.66 -2.17 -20.73
CA SER A 142 -14.49 -1.56 -21.78
C SER A 142 -13.92 -1.84 -23.18
N GLY A 143 -12.59 -1.79 -23.34
CA GLY A 143 -11.90 -2.12 -24.58
C GLY A 143 -11.85 -3.63 -24.88
N SER A 144 -11.92 -4.47 -23.85
CA SER A 144 -11.85 -5.94 -23.95
C SER A 144 -13.21 -6.64 -24.02
N SER A 145 -14.32 -5.93 -24.26
CA SER A 145 -15.65 -6.56 -24.40
C SER A 145 -15.83 -7.31 -25.73
N VAL A 146 -14.96 -8.28 -25.99
CA VAL A 146 -15.23 -9.41 -26.87
C VAL A 146 -15.41 -10.60 -25.95
N PHE A 147 -16.66 -10.96 -25.67
CA PHE A 147 -16.99 -12.18 -24.94
C PHE A 147 -16.28 -13.38 -25.61
N PRO A 148 -15.73 -14.35 -24.85
CA PRO A 148 -15.38 -15.63 -25.44
C PRO A 148 -16.66 -16.23 -26.03
N ALA A 149 -16.68 -16.42 -27.34
CA ALA A 149 -17.74 -17.14 -28.02
C ALA A 149 -17.87 -18.48 -27.30
N GLN A 150 -19.01 -18.71 -26.64
CA GLN A 150 -19.39 -20.07 -26.27
C GLN A 150 -19.34 -20.86 -27.57
N SER A 151 -18.45 -21.83 -27.63
CA SER A 151 -18.39 -22.82 -28.70
C SER A 151 -19.71 -23.57 -28.71
N SER A 152 -20.70 -23.05 -29.43
CA SER A 152 -21.87 -23.79 -29.84
C SER A 152 -21.39 -24.79 -30.88
N SER A 153 -20.99 -25.97 -30.41
CA SER A 153 -20.78 -27.13 -31.26
C SER A 153 -22.07 -27.43 -32.01
N ALA A 154 -21.93 -27.56 -33.33
CA ALA A 154 -22.96 -27.72 -34.31
C ALA A 154 -23.99 -28.84 -34.00
N GLY A 155 -25.25 -28.50 -34.22
CA GLY A 155 -26.34 -29.42 -34.50
C GLY A 155 -27.30 -28.70 -35.44
N GLU A 156 -27.08 -28.85 -36.75
CA GLU A 156 -27.93 -28.30 -37.80
C GLU A 156 -29.35 -28.88 -37.74
N THR A 157 -30.36 -28.03 -37.89
CA THR A 157 -31.47 -28.25 -38.84
C THR A 157 -32.22 -26.94 -39.09
N ALA A 158 -32.65 -26.80 -40.34
CA ALA A 158 -33.06 -25.56 -40.98
C ALA A 158 -34.35 -24.92 -40.42
N GLY A 159 -34.36 -23.59 -40.41
CA GLY A 159 -35.52 -22.76 -40.12
C GLY A 159 -35.18 -21.27 -40.26
N ALA A 160 -35.22 -20.75 -41.49
CA ALA A 160 -34.99 -19.35 -41.79
C ALA A 160 -36.11 -18.47 -41.22
N GLY A 161 -35.79 -17.70 -40.17
CA GLY A 161 -36.56 -16.56 -39.69
C GLY A 161 -35.63 -15.35 -39.52
N PRO A 162 -35.96 -14.16 -40.07
CA PRO A 162 -35.13 -12.99 -39.90
C PRO A 162 -35.37 -12.39 -38.50
N HIS A 163 -34.56 -12.79 -37.52
CA HIS A 163 -34.51 -12.08 -36.23
C HIS A 163 -33.58 -10.86 -36.35
N PRO A 164 -34.03 -9.65 -35.97
CA PRO A 164 -33.24 -8.44 -36.09
C PRO A 164 -32.13 -8.43 -35.04
N GLN A 165 -30.96 -7.99 -35.50
CA GLN A 165 -29.71 -7.79 -34.79
C GLN A 165 -29.91 -6.81 -33.61
N THR A 166 -30.08 -7.33 -32.39
CA THR A 166 -30.23 -6.55 -31.14
C THR A 166 -28.91 -6.36 -30.35
N ALA A 167 -27.79 -6.88 -30.87
CA ALA A 167 -26.49 -6.83 -30.17
C ALA A 167 -25.82 -5.45 -30.12
N ILE A 168 -26.16 -4.54 -31.05
CA ILE A 168 -25.57 -3.19 -31.14
C ILE A 168 -26.03 -2.26 -29.99
N PRO A 169 -27.34 -2.17 -29.65
CA PRO A 169 -27.79 -1.31 -28.54
C PRO A 169 -27.32 -1.79 -27.15
N GLU A 170 -27.20 -3.09 -26.91
CA GLU A 170 -26.71 -3.62 -25.64
C GLU A 170 -25.25 -3.25 -25.39
N ARG A 171 -24.41 -3.31 -26.44
CA ARG A 171 -23.01 -2.92 -26.36
C ARG A 171 -22.86 -1.43 -26.04
N GLY A 172 -23.67 -0.57 -26.66
CA GLY A 172 -23.73 0.86 -26.33
C GLY A 172 -24.21 1.15 -24.91
N ASN A 173 -25.17 0.38 -24.39
CA ASN A 173 -25.63 0.54 -23.01
C ASN A 173 -24.56 0.11 -21.98
N LEU A 174 -23.75 -0.92 -22.28
CA LEU A 174 -22.66 -1.37 -21.42
C LEU A 174 -21.50 -0.36 -21.37
N THR A 175 -21.15 0.26 -22.51
CA THR A 175 -20.13 1.32 -22.52
C THR A 175 -20.59 2.57 -21.79
N VAL A 176 -21.87 2.95 -21.93
CA VAL A 176 -22.48 4.03 -21.14
C VAL A 176 -22.53 3.66 -19.64
N GLY A 177 -22.77 2.39 -19.30
CA GLY A 177 -22.71 1.86 -17.95
C GLY A 177 -21.32 2.03 -17.32
N ALA A 178 -20.27 1.65 -18.05
CA ALA A 178 -18.87 1.80 -17.63
C ALA A 178 -18.46 3.27 -17.47
N ALA A 179 -18.84 4.15 -18.40
CA ALA A 179 -18.58 5.59 -18.30
C ALA A 179 -19.23 6.20 -17.04
N LYS A 180 -20.49 5.84 -16.77
CA LYS A 180 -21.19 6.28 -15.55
C LYS A 180 -20.57 5.71 -14.27
N ALA A 181 -20.08 4.46 -14.30
CA ALA A 181 -19.37 3.85 -13.19
C ALA A 181 -18.05 4.58 -12.90
N GLY A 182 -17.30 4.92 -13.94
CA GLY A 182 -16.08 5.74 -13.85
C GLY A 182 -16.35 7.09 -13.21
N ALA A 183 -17.33 7.85 -13.72
CA ALA A 183 -17.71 9.15 -13.18
C ALA A 183 -18.18 9.08 -11.71
N LEU A 184 -18.91 8.02 -11.33
CA LEU A 184 -19.33 7.80 -9.95
C LEU A 184 -18.13 7.57 -9.02
N LEU A 185 -17.21 6.68 -9.41
CA LEU A 185 -15.99 6.37 -8.65
C LEU A 185 -15.08 7.59 -8.52
N GLU A 186 -14.88 8.32 -9.62
CA GLU A 186 -14.12 9.57 -9.64
C GLU A 186 -14.68 10.57 -8.65
N ARG A 187 -15.99 10.83 -8.69
CA ARG A 187 -16.65 11.71 -7.72
C ARG A 187 -16.44 11.24 -6.28
N GLN A 188 -16.69 9.96 -5.98
CA GLN A 188 -16.61 9.45 -4.61
C GLN A 188 -15.17 9.46 -4.05
N LEU A 189 -14.20 8.96 -4.83
CA LEU A 189 -12.82 8.86 -4.39
C LEU A 189 -12.12 10.22 -4.38
N THR A 190 -12.50 11.16 -5.25
CA THR A 190 -12.01 12.54 -5.19
C THR A 190 -12.50 13.23 -3.93
N LEU A 191 -13.80 13.10 -3.58
CA LEU A 191 -14.33 13.64 -2.33
C LEU A 191 -13.64 13.00 -1.10
N ALA A 192 -13.40 11.69 -1.12
CA ALA A 192 -12.68 11.00 -0.06
C ALA A 192 -11.23 11.49 0.05
N ARG A 193 -10.55 11.73 -1.09
CA ARG A 193 -9.20 12.28 -1.16
C ARG A 193 -9.14 13.68 -0.55
N THR A 194 -10.04 14.59 -0.95
CA THR A 194 -10.10 15.96 -0.40
C THR A 194 -10.33 15.95 1.12
N ARG A 195 -11.25 15.11 1.60
CA ARG A 195 -11.48 14.94 3.05
C ARG A 195 -10.25 14.40 3.77
N ALA A 196 -9.57 13.42 3.18
CA ALA A 196 -8.34 12.85 3.75
C ALA A 196 -7.19 13.87 3.78
N HIS A 197 -7.08 14.70 2.75
CA HIS A 197 -6.11 15.78 2.66
C HIS A 197 -6.34 16.81 3.79
N SER A 198 -7.57 17.33 3.93
CA SER A 198 -7.90 18.24 5.03
C SER A 198 -7.66 17.63 6.41
N ALA A 199 -8.01 16.34 6.60
CA ALA A 199 -7.75 15.62 7.84
C ALA A 199 -6.25 15.46 8.13
N ALA A 200 -5.42 15.26 7.11
CA ALA A 200 -3.97 15.19 7.25
C ALA A 200 -3.39 16.54 7.68
N LEU A 201 -3.80 17.64 7.05
CA LEU A 201 -3.38 18.98 7.44
C LEU A 201 -3.80 19.34 8.87
N GLN A 202 -5.03 19.01 9.27
CA GLN A 202 -5.52 19.19 10.64
C GLN A 202 -4.71 18.35 11.65
N ALA A 203 -4.39 17.10 11.30
CA ALA A 203 -3.57 16.25 12.15
C ALA A 203 -2.16 16.83 12.34
N LEU A 204 -1.53 17.33 11.27
CA LEU A 204 -0.20 17.96 11.33
C LEU A 204 -0.17 19.26 12.14
N GLY A 205 -1.29 19.97 12.26
CA GLY A 205 -1.43 21.15 13.13
C GLY A 205 -1.90 20.84 14.55
N SER A 206 -2.09 19.57 14.92
CA SER A 206 -2.63 19.19 16.23
C SER A 206 -1.55 19.10 17.31
N SER A 207 -1.93 19.38 18.56
CA SER A 207 -1.06 19.16 19.72
C SER A 207 -0.59 17.71 19.84
N ARG A 208 -1.44 16.75 19.46
CA ARG A 208 -1.11 15.33 19.38
C ARG A 208 0.08 15.08 18.45
N PHE A 209 0.10 15.69 17.27
CA PHE A 209 1.24 15.57 16.36
C PHE A 209 2.50 16.22 16.92
N HIS A 210 2.40 17.40 17.52
CA HIS A 210 3.55 18.07 18.13
C HIS A 210 4.19 17.23 19.23
N ALA A 211 3.39 16.61 20.10
CA ALA A 211 3.91 15.70 21.13
C ALA A 211 4.69 14.51 20.54
N VAL A 212 4.24 13.97 19.40
CA VAL A 212 4.97 12.90 18.68
C VAL A 212 6.26 13.44 18.09
N ALA A 213 6.22 14.61 17.43
CA ALA A 213 7.39 15.23 16.82
C ALA A 213 8.47 15.57 17.86
N ASP A 214 8.06 16.08 19.02
CA ASP A 214 8.96 16.39 20.14
C ASP A 214 9.58 15.11 20.72
N SER A 215 8.78 14.06 20.89
CA SER A 215 9.29 12.75 21.34
C SER A 215 10.28 12.13 20.34
N VAL A 216 10.02 12.28 19.03
CA VAL A 216 10.95 11.84 17.98
C VAL A 216 12.20 12.73 17.95
N ALA A 217 12.10 14.00 18.31
CA ALA A 217 13.26 14.88 18.45
C ALA A 217 14.19 14.44 19.59
N VAL A 218 13.62 14.06 20.75
CA VAL A 218 14.39 13.44 21.83
C VAL A 218 15.03 12.14 21.35
N LEU A 219 14.28 11.28 20.64
CA LEU A 219 14.78 10.02 20.10
C LEU A 219 15.99 10.19 19.14
N ALA A 220 16.10 11.33 18.46
CA ALA A 220 17.24 11.62 17.58
C ALA A 220 18.56 11.84 18.34
N SER A 221 18.49 12.19 19.62
CA SER A 221 19.65 12.40 20.49
C SER A 221 19.84 11.26 21.48
N GLU A 222 18.77 10.84 22.15
CA GLU A 222 18.79 9.88 23.25
C GLU A 222 17.79 8.75 22.98
N VAL A 223 18.29 7.52 22.97
CA VAL A 223 17.46 6.32 22.79
C VAL A 223 17.25 5.68 24.15
N PRO A 224 16.00 5.46 24.60
CA PRO A 224 15.71 4.88 25.91
C PRO A 224 15.96 3.36 25.88
N LEU A 225 17.24 2.99 25.87
CA LEU A 225 17.69 1.61 25.98
C LEU A 225 17.60 1.14 27.43
N THR A 226 17.18 -0.11 27.61
CA THR A 226 17.29 -0.77 28.92
C THR A 226 18.76 -1.03 29.25
N PRO A 227 19.13 -1.14 30.55
CA PRO A 227 20.51 -1.47 30.94
C PRO A 227 21.03 -2.77 30.33
N ALA A 228 20.13 -3.73 30.08
CA ALA A 228 20.46 -5.02 29.47
C ALA A 228 20.78 -4.93 27.96
N ALA A 229 20.48 -3.80 27.31
CA ALA A 229 20.64 -3.66 25.87
C ALA A 229 22.09 -3.45 25.41
N ALA A 230 23.00 -3.01 26.31
CA ALA A 230 24.39 -2.71 25.96
C ALA A 230 25.13 -3.92 25.37
N ASP A 231 24.97 -5.09 25.99
CA ASP A 231 25.61 -6.35 25.57
C ASP A 231 24.65 -7.31 24.86
N ALA A 232 23.40 -6.89 24.61
CA ALA A 232 22.39 -7.73 24.01
C ALA A 232 22.67 -7.99 22.52
N ASP A 233 22.60 -9.26 22.13
CA ASP A 233 22.61 -9.65 20.72
C ASP A 233 21.23 -9.38 20.10
N LEU A 234 21.19 -8.61 19.01
CA LEU A 234 19.97 -8.32 18.27
C LEU A 234 19.48 -9.48 17.39
N ARG A 235 20.35 -10.44 17.06
CA ARG A 235 20.06 -11.54 16.12
C ARG A 235 18.88 -12.43 16.58
N PRO A 236 18.75 -12.84 17.85
CA PRO A 236 17.61 -13.64 18.31
C PRO A 236 16.25 -12.93 18.15
N LEU A 237 16.20 -11.61 18.37
CA LEU A 237 14.96 -10.83 18.22
C LEU A 237 14.54 -10.69 16.76
N ALA A 238 15.51 -10.54 15.85
CA ALA A 238 15.25 -10.55 14.41
C ALA A 238 14.83 -11.93 13.91
N ALA A 239 15.47 -13.00 14.40
CA ALA A 239 15.10 -14.38 14.10
C ALA A 239 13.66 -14.70 14.55
N ALA A 240 13.26 -14.23 15.74
CA ALA A 240 11.88 -14.36 16.21
C ALA A 240 10.87 -13.62 15.32
N ALA A 241 11.27 -12.52 14.66
CA ALA A 241 10.42 -11.83 13.69
C ALA A 241 10.31 -12.60 12.36
N GLU A 242 11.37 -13.29 11.95
CA GLU A 242 11.37 -14.22 10.82
C GLU A 242 10.51 -15.45 11.09
N GLU A 243 10.64 -16.07 12.26
CA GLU A 243 9.83 -17.22 12.69
C GLU A 243 8.34 -16.89 12.66
N ARG A 244 7.93 -15.77 13.27
CA ARG A 244 6.53 -15.30 13.21
C ARG A 244 6.02 -15.10 11.78
N LEU A 245 6.88 -14.62 10.87
CA LEU A 245 6.54 -14.46 9.46
C LEU A 245 6.36 -15.83 8.79
N CYS A 246 7.30 -16.75 8.99
CA CYS A 246 7.22 -18.11 8.46
C CYS A 246 5.96 -18.84 8.96
N ASP A 247 5.67 -18.77 10.26
CA ASP A 247 4.48 -19.36 10.88
C ASP A 247 3.18 -18.77 10.32
N ALA A 248 3.14 -17.45 10.12
CA ALA A 248 1.97 -16.81 9.52
C ALA A 248 1.79 -17.21 8.05
N VAL A 249 2.88 -17.45 7.32
CA VAL A 249 2.84 -17.91 5.92
C VAL A 249 2.42 -19.38 5.84
N THR A 250 2.89 -20.25 6.74
CA THR A 250 2.47 -21.66 6.78
C THR A 250 0.99 -21.81 7.15
N ALA A 251 0.45 -20.87 7.94
CA ALA A 251 -0.97 -20.79 8.26
C ALA A 251 -1.86 -20.22 7.14
N LEU A 252 -1.30 -19.72 6.03
CA LEU A 252 -2.11 -19.18 4.93
C LEU A 252 -2.89 -20.29 4.22
N PRO A 253 -4.14 -20.03 3.79
CA PRO A 253 -4.94 -20.97 3.00
C PRO A 253 -4.45 -21.01 1.54
N LEU A 254 -3.23 -21.51 1.33
CA LEU A 254 -2.56 -21.55 0.02
C LEU A 254 -3.19 -22.58 -0.94
N VAL A 255 -3.91 -23.57 -0.42
CA VAL A 255 -4.48 -24.68 -1.20
C VAL A 255 -5.81 -24.32 -1.89
N THR A 256 -6.52 -23.29 -1.41
CA THR A 256 -7.79 -22.85 -2.00
C THR A 256 -7.61 -21.87 -3.18
N ALA A 257 -6.38 -21.38 -3.40
CA ALA A 257 -6.05 -20.48 -4.51
C ALA A 257 -6.00 -21.19 -5.89
N GLY A 258 -6.19 -22.52 -5.92
CA GLY A 258 -6.26 -23.32 -7.16
C GLY A 258 -7.62 -23.28 -7.87
N HIS A 259 -8.66 -22.70 -7.27
CA HIS A 259 -9.96 -22.55 -7.91
C HIS A 259 -10.26 -21.07 -8.18
N PRO A 260 -10.24 -20.63 -9.45
CA PRO A 260 -10.50 -19.23 -9.83
C PRO A 260 -11.95 -18.77 -9.55
N TYR A 261 -12.77 -19.64 -8.97
CA TYR A 261 -14.16 -19.37 -8.64
C TYR A 261 -14.50 -19.98 -7.28
N ASN A 262 -14.09 -19.33 -6.19
CA ASN A 262 -14.63 -19.64 -4.86
C ASN A 262 -16.10 -19.18 -4.86
N ALA A 263 -17.03 -20.10 -5.14
CA ALA A 263 -18.47 -19.86 -5.12
C ALA A 263 -18.94 -19.25 -3.78
N GLU A 264 -18.22 -19.51 -2.69
CA GLU A 264 -18.44 -18.92 -1.36
C GLU A 264 -18.32 -17.39 -1.35
N ALA A 265 -17.42 -16.80 -2.15
CA ALA A 265 -17.24 -15.35 -2.20
C ALA A 265 -18.42 -14.62 -2.88
N LEU A 266 -19.11 -15.28 -3.82
CA LEU A 266 -20.33 -14.77 -4.45
C LEU A 266 -21.54 -14.89 -3.53
N VAL A 267 -21.63 -15.98 -2.74
CA VAL A 267 -22.68 -16.18 -1.74
C VAL A 267 -22.54 -15.17 -0.58
N HIS A 268 -21.32 -14.86 -0.15
CA HIS A 268 -21.06 -13.87 0.90
C HIS A 268 -21.11 -12.40 0.44
N GLY A 269 -20.98 -12.13 -0.87
CA GLY A 269 -21.05 -10.77 -1.44
C GLY A 269 -22.42 -10.09 -1.30
N LEU A 270 -23.46 -10.83 -0.92
CA LEU A 270 -24.82 -10.34 -0.65
C LEU A 270 -25.11 -10.17 0.86
N SER A 271 -24.17 -10.54 1.74
CA SER A 271 -24.34 -10.35 3.18
C SER A 271 -24.10 -8.90 3.58
N PRO A 272 -24.94 -8.30 4.45
CA PRO A 272 -24.72 -6.95 4.99
C PRO A 272 -23.55 -6.89 5.99
N ASP A 273 -22.86 -8.00 6.23
CA ASP A 273 -21.76 -8.13 7.19
C ASP A 273 -20.50 -7.35 6.72
N PRO A 274 -19.92 -6.45 7.54
CA PRO A 274 -18.76 -5.63 7.18
C PRO A 274 -17.45 -6.39 6.87
N SER A 275 -17.40 -7.72 7.04
CA SER A 275 -16.28 -8.56 6.60
C SER A 275 -16.63 -9.42 5.38
N PRO A 276 -16.78 -8.83 4.17
CA PRO A 276 -17.23 -9.56 2.97
C PRO A 276 -16.24 -10.63 2.50
N HIS A 277 -14.97 -10.56 2.92
CA HIS A 277 -13.91 -11.50 2.52
C HIS A 277 -13.02 -11.87 3.71
N PRO A 278 -13.42 -12.84 4.57
CA PRO A 278 -12.64 -13.23 5.76
C PRO A 278 -11.23 -13.74 5.42
N GLN A 279 -11.04 -14.18 4.19
CA GLN A 279 -9.75 -14.67 3.70
C GLN A 279 -8.69 -13.57 3.54
N ASP A 280 -9.05 -12.28 3.42
CA ASP A 280 -8.06 -11.22 3.17
C ASP A 280 -7.26 -10.83 4.43
N GLY A 281 -7.81 -11.08 5.63
CA GLY A 281 -7.21 -10.74 6.92
C GLY A 281 -5.82 -11.36 7.16
N PRO A 282 -5.66 -12.68 7.04
CA PRO A 282 -4.36 -13.36 7.18
C PRO A 282 -3.29 -12.82 6.22
N TRP A 283 -3.65 -12.50 4.98
CA TRP A 283 -2.72 -11.93 3.99
C TRP A 283 -2.24 -10.53 4.38
N HIS A 284 -3.12 -9.69 4.93
CA HIS A 284 -2.73 -8.40 5.46
C HIS A 284 -1.81 -8.51 6.68
N GLN A 285 -2.00 -9.55 7.51
CA GLN A 285 -1.13 -9.84 8.63
C GLN A 285 0.27 -10.28 8.17
N VAL A 286 0.36 -11.20 7.20
CA VAL A 286 1.64 -11.61 6.61
C VAL A 286 2.37 -10.42 6.00
N ARG A 287 1.65 -9.50 5.33
CA ARG A 287 2.24 -8.25 4.81
C ARG A 287 2.84 -7.37 5.91
N LEU A 288 2.18 -7.26 7.06
CA LEU A 288 2.71 -6.53 8.20
C LEU A 288 3.98 -7.21 8.73
N LEU A 289 3.94 -8.53 8.95
CA LEU A 289 5.07 -9.31 9.46
C LEU A 289 6.28 -9.27 8.52
N LEU A 290 6.07 -9.36 7.20
CA LEU A 290 7.13 -9.22 6.21
C LEU A 290 7.82 -7.87 6.31
N ARG A 291 7.05 -6.81 6.53
CA ARG A 291 7.60 -5.46 6.71
C ARG A 291 8.40 -5.35 8.01
N LEU A 292 7.92 -5.94 9.10
CA LEU A 292 8.64 -5.97 10.39
C LEU A 292 9.96 -6.74 10.28
N HIS A 293 9.96 -7.89 9.60
CA HIS A 293 11.17 -8.66 9.32
C HIS A 293 12.16 -7.85 8.47
N ARG A 294 11.70 -7.15 7.44
CA ARG A 294 12.56 -6.25 6.64
C ARG A 294 13.20 -5.16 7.49
N TYR A 295 12.45 -4.50 8.38
CA TYR A 295 13.00 -3.47 9.26
C TYR A 295 13.98 -4.05 10.29
N ALA A 296 13.73 -5.27 10.79
CA ALA A 296 14.69 -5.98 11.64
C ALA A 296 16.02 -6.25 10.93
N ARG A 297 15.98 -6.66 9.65
CA ARG A 297 17.17 -6.84 8.82
C ARG A 297 17.90 -5.53 8.54
N GLU A 298 17.18 -4.43 8.31
CA GLU A 298 17.79 -3.09 8.17
C GLU A 298 18.58 -2.68 9.43
N VAL A 299 18.10 -3.06 10.63
CA VAL A 299 18.82 -2.82 11.90
C VAL A 299 20.08 -3.69 12.01
N LEU A 300 19.99 -4.98 11.65
CA LEU A 300 21.11 -5.91 11.77
C LEU A 300 22.26 -5.66 10.79
N HIS A 301 21.93 -5.22 9.57
CA HIS A 301 22.89 -5.18 8.47
C HIS A 301 23.16 -3.76 7.95
N GLY A 302 22.53 -2.74 8.53
CA GLY A 302 22.67 -1.34 8.11
C GLY A 302 22.12 -1.06 6.71
N ALA A 303 22.40 0.13 6.18
CA ALA A 303 21.90 0.59 4.88
C ALA A 303 22.62 -0.06 3.67
N GLU A 304 23.71 -0.79 3.89
CA GLU A 304 24.60 -1.31 2.85
C GLU A 304 24.30 -2.76 2.42
N THR A 305 23.20 -3.34 2.90
CA THR A 305 22.89 -4.75 2.60
C THR A 305 22.41 -4.94 1.16
N ALA A 306 22.87 -6.01 0.52
CA ALA A 306 22.32 -6.50 -0.74
C ALA A 306 20.81 -6.69 -0.60
N VAL A 307 20.06 -5.99 -1.45
CA VAL A 307 18.61 -6.03 -1.47
C VAL A 307 18.14 -7.45 -1.77
N ASP A 308 17.45 -8.07 -0.81
CA ASP A 308 16.83 -9.38 -1.01
C ASP A 308 15.67 -9.24 -2.00
N VAL A 309 15.97 -9.49 -3.28
CA VAL A 309 15.04 -9.39 -4.41
C VAL A 309 13.79 -10.23 -4.18
N ARG A 310 13.92 -11.35 -3.47
CA ARG A 310 12.80 -12.23 -3.14
C ARG A 310 11.84 -11.58 -2.15
N LEU A 311 12.36 -11.00 -1.05
CA LEU A 311 11.52 -10.29 -0.07
C LEU A 311 10.89 -9.03 -0.68
N LEU A 312 11.57 -8.39 -1.64
CA LEU A 312 10.97 -7.30 -2.42
C LEU A 312 9.80 -7.80 -3.27
N ALA A 313 10.01 -8.83 -4.09
CA ALA A 313 8.97 -9.39 -4.95
C ALA A 313 7.76 -9.90 -4.15
N ALA A 314 8.01 -10.57 -3.02
CA ALA A 314 6.97 -10.99 -2.08
C ALA A 314 6.22 -9.79 -1.49
N GLY A 315 6.93 -8.73 -1.09
CA GLY A 315 6.33 -7.50 -0.58
C GLY A 315 5.49 -6.76 -1.62
N GLU A 316 5.95 -6.71 -2.88
CA GLU A 316 5.21 -6.15 -4.01
C GLU A 316 3.94 -6.93 -4.31
N ALA A 317 4.00 -8.26 -4.30
CA ALA A 317 2.81 -9.11 -4.45
C ALA A 317 1.78 -8.84 -3.35
N LEU A 318 2.21 -8.73 -2.08
CA LEU A 318 1.31 -8.42 -0.96
C LEU A 318 0.74 -6.99 -1.02
N ASN A 319 1.49 -6.02 -1.55
CA ASN A 319 0.96 -4.68 -1.81
C ASN A 319 -0.12 -4.72 -2.89
N ARG A 320 0.13 -5.42 -4.02
CA ARG A 320 -0.87 -5.62 -5.08
C ARG A 320 -2.13 -6.30 -4.55
N HIS A 321 -1.98 -7.33 -3.70
CA HIS A 321 -3.11 -7.98 -3.02
C HIS A 321 -3.95 -6.96 -2.25
N ARG A 322 -3.32 -6.19 -1.35
CA ARG A 322 -4.03 -5.19 -0.53
C ARG A 322 -4.73 -4.16 -1.40
N ASP A 323 -4.05 -3.64 -2.43
CA ASP A 323 -4.60 -2.57 -3.26
C ASP A 323 -5.76 -3.08 -4.13
N ALA A 324 -5.67 -4.32 -4.63
CA ALA A 324 -6.76 -4.99 -5.34
C ALA A 324 -7.97 -5.26 -4.42
N ALA A 325 -7.75 -5.76 -3.20
CA ALA A 325 -8.82 -6.03 -2.23
C ALA A 325 -9.58 -4.75 -1.87
N GLU A 326 -8.85 -3.65 -1.66
CA GLU A 326 -9.45 -2.35 -1.34
C GLU A 326 -10.14 -1.69 -2.54
N ALA A 327 -9.63 -1.90 -3.75
CA ALA A 327 -10.29 -1.48 -4.98
C ALA A 327 -11.61 -2.26 -5.19
N ALA A 328 -11.60 -3.57 -4.97
CA ALA A 328 -12.79 -4.42 -5.02
C ALA A 328 -13.86 -3.97 -4.00
N ALA A 329 -13.43 -3.65 -2.77
CA ALA A 329 -14.32 -3.13 -1.72
C ALA A 329 -14.92 -1.77 -2.10
N ALA A 330 -14.14 -0.88 -2.73
CA ALA A 330 -14.64 0.41 -3.20
C ALA A 330 -15.65 0.27 -4.35
N ALA A 331 -15.41 -0.65 -5.30
CA ALA A 331 -16.36 -0.95 -6.37
C ALA A 331 -17.69 -1.51 -5.82
N ALA A 332 -17.62 -2.43 -4.87
CA ALA A 332 -18.80 -2.97 -4.18
C ALA A 332 -19.55 -1.91 -3.38
N ALA A 333 -18.84 -1.03 -2.69
CA ALA A 333 -19.46 0.10 -1.97
C ALA A 333 -20.14 1.09 -2.94
N ALA A 334 -19.52 1.39 -4.08
CA ALA A 334 -20.11 2.24 -5.10
C ALA A 334 -21.38 1.63 -5.71
N ALA A 335 -21.42 0.30 -5.88
CA ALA A 335 -22.61 -0.42 -6.38
C ALA A 335 -23.82 -0.33 -5.43
N ARG A 336 -23.59 -0.05 -4.14
CA ARG A 336 -24.66 0.18 -3.14
C ARG A 336 -25.19 1.62 -3.13
N THR A 337 -24.73 2.49 -4.04
CA THR A 337 -25.21 3.87 -4.14
C THR A 337 -26.69 3.88 -4.58
N PRO A 338 -27.60 4.60 -3.90
CA PRO A 338 -29.01 4.62 -4.27
C PRO A 338 -29.21 5.28 -5.65
N ARG A 339 -30.21 4.81 -6.40
CA ARG A 339 -30.63 5.36 -7.71
C ARG A 339 -29.57 5.32 -8.82
N ILE A 340 -28.65 4.35 -8.79
CA ILE A 340 -27.77 4.08 -9.94
C ILE A 340 -28.52 3.29 -11.02
N ALA A 341 -28.14 3.48 -12.29
CA ALA A 341 -28.72 2.73 -13.40
C ALA A 341 -28.25 1.25 -13.36
N PRO A 342 -29.07 0.28 -13.80
CA PRO A 342 -28.69 -1.14 -13.82
C PRO A 342 -27.39 -1.42 -14.59
N ALA A 343 -27.17 -0.75 -15.72
CA ALA A 343 -25.93 -0.87 -16.50
C ALA A 343 -24.69 -0.40 -15.73
N THR A 344 -24.83 0.61 -14.86
CA THR A 344 -23.76 1.09 -13.97
C THR A 344 -23.48 0.09 -12.86
N ALA A 345 -24.53 -0.47 -12.25
CA ALA A 345 -24.38 -1.52 -11.24
C ALA A 345 -23.69 -2.77 -11.82
N TYR A 346 -24.05 -3.17 -13.04
CA TYR A 346 -23.41 -4.26 -13.76
C TYR A 346 -21.92 -4.00 -13.99
N ALA A 347 -21.56 -2.81 -14.50
CA ALA A 347 -20.16 -2.43 -14.73
C ALA A 347 -19.34 -2.45 -13.43
N LEU A 348 -19.90 -1.98 -12.31
CA LEU A 348 -19.26 -2.04 -10.99
C LEU A 348 -19.10 -3.48 -10.48
N GLY A 349 -20.06 -4.36 -10.79
CA GLY A 349 -19.96 -5.80 -10.49
C GLY A 349 -18.83 -6.49 -11.26
N VAL A 350 -18.70 -6.22 -12.56
CA VAL A 350 -17.59 -6.73 -13.39
C VAL A 350 -16.25 -6.20 -12.89
N LEU A 351 -16.18 -4.91 -12.55
CA LEU A 351 -14.98 -4.29 -11.98
C LEU A 351 -14.60 -4.92 -10.62
N HIS A 352 -15.58 -5.19 -9.75
CA HIS A 352 -15.33 -5.89 -8.50
C HIS A 352 -14.74 -7.29 -8.76
N ALA A 353 -15.33 -8.07 -9.67
CA ALA A 353 -14.84 -9.40 -10.02
C ALA A 353 -13.41 -9.37 -10.60
N ASP A 354 -13.11 -8.44 -11.50
CA ASP A 354 -11.76 -8.20 -12.03
C ASP A 354 -10.75 -7.94 -10.90
N GLN A 355 -11.09 -7.08 -9.94
CA GLN A 355 -10.21 -6.82 -8.80
C GLN A 355 -10.08 -8.02 -7.85
N ARG A 356 -11.10 -8.86 -7.71
CA ARG A 356 -10.97 -10.15 -6.98
C ARG A 356 -10.05 -11.13 -7.70
N HIS A 357 -10.07 -11.18 -9.03
CA HIS A 357 -9.08 -11.98 -9.78
C HIS A 357 -7.65 -11.47 -9.58
N GLU A 358 -7.45 -10.15 -9.54
CA GLU A 358 -6.14 -9.55 -9.22
C GLU A 358 -5.67 -9.89 -7.80
N VAL A 359 -6.59 -10.02 -6.82
CA VAL A 359 -6.28 -10.52 -5.48
C VAL A 359 -5.72 -11.94 -5.56
N GLU A 360 -6.40 -12.87 -6.23
CA GLU A 360 -5.91 -14.25 -6.37
C GLU A 360 -4.60 -14.33 -7.16
N ALA A 361 -4.45 -13.54 -8.23
CA ALA A 361 -3.21 -13.45 -8.99
C ALA A 361 -2.03 -12.95 -8.12
N ALA A 362 -2.29 -12.01 -7.21
CA ALA A 362 -1.29 -11.54 -6.26
C ALA A 362 -0.93 -12.61 -5.21
N ARG A 363 -1.89 -13.42 -4.75
CA ARG A 363 -1.63 -14.57 -3.86
C ARG A 363 -0.74 -15.60 -4.53
N PHE A 364 -1.05 -15.95 -5.78
CA PHE A 364 -0.23 -16.85 -6.58
C PHE A 364 1.18 -16.29 -6.81
N ALA A 365 1.30 -15.00 -7.16
CA ALA A 365 2.60 -14.36 -7.34
C ALA A 365 3.44 -14.33 -6.05
N PHE A 366 2.80 -14.10 -4.89
CA PHE A 366 3.47 -14.21 -3.59
C PHE A 366 3.98 -15.63 -3.35
N GLN A 367 3.15 -16.65 -3.58
CA GLN A 367 3.53 -18.05 -3.42
C GLN A 367 4.74 -18.41 -4.30
N GLN A 368 4.74 -17.99 -5.56
CA GLN A 368 5.87 -18.21 -6.48
C GLN A 368 7.15 -17.49 -6.03
N ALA A 369 7.03 -16.27 -5.52
CA ALA A 369 8.17 -15.54 -4.97
C ALA A 369 8.71 -16.22 -3.70
N TRP A 370 7.82 -16.71 -2.83
CA TRP A 370 8.16 -17.32 -1.55
C TRP A 370 8.76 -18.73 -1.72
N GLN A 371 8.19 -19.58 -2.59
CA GLN A 371 8.60 -20.97 -2.79
C GLN A 371 9.93 -21.14 -3.54
N LYS A 372 10.42 -20.13 -4.27
CA LYS A 372 11.76 -20.16 -4.91
C LYS A 372 12.92 -20.35 -3.90
N GLN A 373 12.62 -20.44 -2.61
CA GLN A 373 13.52 -20.85 -1.54
C GLN A 373 13.84 -22.37 -1.51
N THR A 374 13.00 -23.25 -2.09
CA THR A 374 13.07 -24.70 -1.77
C THR A 374 13.97 -25.55 -2.65
N VAL A 375 14.90 -24.99 -3.44
CA VAL A 375 15.95 -25.79 -4.11
C VAL A 375 17.29 -25.52 -3.42
N VAL A 376 17.40 -25.98 -2.19
CA VAL A 376 18.70 -26.32 -1.59
C VAL A 376 18.78 -27.84 -1.67
N THR A 377 19.42 -28.34 -2.72
CA THR A 377 19.74 -29.77 -2.86
C THR A 377 20.78 -30.13 -1.78
N PRO A 378 20.61 -31.24 -1.04
CA PRO A 378 21.49 -31.63 0.06
C PRO A 378 22.92 -31.97 -0.36
#